data_AF-A0A928R9M5-F1
#
_entry.id   AF-A0A928R9M5-F1
#
_cell.length_a   1.000
_cell.length_b   1.000
_cell.length_c   1.000
_cell.angle_alpha   90.00
_cell.angle_beta   90.00
_cell.angle_gamma   90.00
#
_symmetry.space_group_name_H-M   'P 1'
#
loop_
_entity.id
_entity.type
_entity.pdbx_description
1 polymer ?
#
loop_
_entity_poly.entity_id
_entity_poly.type
_entity_poly.pdbx_seq_one_letter_code
_entity_poly.pdbx_strand_id
1 'polypeptide(L)'
;MKTKTTGIAFICPDCDDYRIVDINIFDFSGNRVKDYFCECEKSKIKVTKNSTKSFKIELFCPVCKEEHSFMVPFNQFFSKDCFSFSCPYYEANVLFVGDREKIKEKIKEYIKEGSEYTEEAHYIADAHVIEQMVTLSKIVYEHPEKIKVCDCKSTYSVAYNEKGLYIICDKCNYALPVSFDNIDLVLKDILN
;
A
#
# COMPACT_ATOMS: atom_id res chain seq x y z
N MET A 1 4.21 -37.40 -7.43
CA MET A 1 3.22 -36.52 -6.77
C MET A 1 3.50 -35.10 -7.25
N LYS A 2 2.53 -34.37 -7.84
CA LYS A 2 2.77 -32.98 -8.26
C LYS A 2 2.76 -32.09 -7.02
N THR A 3 3.87 -31.40 -6.78
CA THR A 3 4.03 -30.45 -5.67
C THR A 3 3.05 -29.29 -5.84
N LYS A 4 2.30 -28.96 -4.78
CA LYS A 4 1.40 -27.79 -4.79
C LYS A 4 2.20 -26.55 -4.41
N THR A 5 2.26 -25.61 -5.35
CA THR A 5 2.88 -24.30 -5.19
C THR A 5 1.85 -23.21 -5.43
N THR A 6 2.02 -22.06 -4.79
CA THR A 6 1.23 -20.85 -5.03
C THR A 6 2.12 -19.63 -4.83
N GLY A 7 1.81 -18.54 -5.52
CA GLY A 7 2.40 -17.24 -5.25
C GLY A 7 1.58 -16.49 -4.20
N ILE A 8 2.25 -15.68 -3.39
CA ILE A 8 1.64 -14.60 -2.64
C ILE A 8 2.32 -13.30 -3.04
N ALA A 9 1.54 -12.31 -3.45
CA ALA A 9 2.02 -10.95 -3.61
C ALA A 9 1.53 -10.04 -2.51
N PHE A 10 2.42 -9.21 -1.96
CA PHE A 10 2.10 -8.17 -0.97
C PHE A 10 2.87 -6.89 -1.30
N ILE A 11 2.35 -5.75 -0.86
CA ILE A 11 3.04 -4.45 -1.05
C ILE A 11 4.12 -4.32 0.02
N CYS A 12 5.36 -4.06 -0.40
CA CYS A 12 6.45 -3.71 0.51
C CYS A 12 6.44 -2.20 0.80
N PRO A 13 6.23 -1.76 2.05
CA PRO A 13 6.23 -0.32 2.40
C PRO A 13 7.54 0.40 2.08
N ASP A 14 8.68 -0.32 2.06
CA ASP A 14 10.00 0.25 1.80
C ASP A 14 10.42 0.25 0.33
N CYS A 15 9.84 -0.63 -0.48
CA CYS A 15 10.14 -0.70 -1.91
C CYS A 15 9.10 0.02 -2.77
N ASP A 16 7.95 0.36 -2.17
CA ASP A 16 6.78 0.93 -2.84
C ASP A 16 6.32 0.11 -4.06
N ASP A 17 6.44 -1.21 -3.95
CA ASP A 17 6.16 -2.15 -5.03
C ASP A 17 5.67 -3.49 -4.47
N TYR A 18 4.96 -4.24 -5.31
CA TYR A 18 4.53 -5.59 -5.00
C TYR A 18 5.71 -6.56 -5.04
N ARG A 19 5.71 -7.47 -4.07
CA ARG A 19 6.70 -8.54 -3.94
C ARG A 19 6.00 -9.87 -3.96
N ILE A 20 6.43 -10.74 -4.88
CA ILE A 20 5.82 -12.06 -5.09
C ILE A 20 6.75 -13.14 -4.54
N VAL A 21 6.30 -13.81 -3.48
CA VAL A 21 6.98 -14.96 -2.89
C VAL A 21 6.27 -16.25 -3.29
N ASP A 22 7.05 -17.29 -3.60
CA ASP A 22 6.50 -18.60 -3.92
C ASP A 22 6.45 -19.48 -2.67
N ILE A 23 5.29 -20.11 -2.46
CA ILE A 23 4.97 -20.94 -1.30
C ILE A 23 4.74 -22.36 -1.74
N ASN A 24 5.39 -23.28 -1.06
CA ASN A 24 5.23 -24.71 -1.28
C ASN A 24 4.44 -25.33 -0.13
N ILE A 25 3.54 -26.29 -0.42
CA ILE A 25 2.84 -27.03 0.64
C ILE A 25 3.78 -27.68 1.68
N PHE A 26 4.99 -28.05 1.27
CA PHE A 26 5.99 -28.65 2.14
C PHE A 26 6.62 -27.66 3.13
N ASP A 27 6.51 -26.35 2.89
CA ASP A 27 6.98 -25.30 3.80
C ASP A 27 6.33 -25.39 5.18
N PHE A 28 5.17 -26.06 5.26
CA PHE A 28 4.39 -26.23 6.48
C PHE A 28 4.50 -27.65 7.07
N SER A 29 5.51 -28.42 6.68
CA SER A 29 5.78 -29.74 7.24
C SER A 29 6.58 -29.59 8.54
N GLY A 30 6.08 -30.08 9.67
CA GLY A 30 6.74 -29.98 10.97
C GLY A 30 6.57 -28.64 11.68
N ASN A 31 6.50 -27.52 10.95
CA ASN A 31 6.12 -26.20 11.48
C ASN A 31 4.93 -25.65 10.69
N ARG A 32 3.90 -25.13 11.38
CA ARG A 32 2.70 -24.58 10.73
C ARG A 32 2.82 -23.09 10.40
N VAL A 33 3.86 -22.41 10.86
CA VAL A 33 4.07 -20.97 10.68
C VAL A 33 5.36 -20.75 9.89
N LYS A 34 5.32 -19.88 8.89
CA LYS A 34 6.50 -19.44 8.16
C LYS A 34 6.40 -17.97 7.80
N ASP A 35 7.48 -17.25 8.02
CA ASP A 35 7.64 -15.86 7.59
C ASP A 35 8.30 -15.84 6.20
N TYR A 36 7.79 -14.97 5.32
CA TYR A 36 8.36 -14.72 3.99
C TYR A 36 8.70 -13.24 3.88
N PHE A 37 9.94 -12.96 3.52
CA PHE A 37 10.50 -11.62 3.52
C PHE A 37 10.51 -11.03 2.12
N CYS A 38 10.41 -9.70 2.04
CA CYS A 38 10.81 -8.96 0.86
C CYS A 38 12.33 -9.13 0.63
N GLU A 39 12.79 -9.00 -0.61
CA GLU A 39 14.21 -8.96 -0.97
C GLU A 39 14.98 -7.84 -0.26
N CYS A 40 14.31 -6.75 0.13
CA CYS A 40 14.93 -5.68 0.93
C CYS A 40 15.02 -6.00 2.43
N GLU A 41 14.45 -7.13 2.87
CA GLU A 41 14.41 -7.64 4.25
C GLU A 41 13.69 -6.76 5.28
N LYS A 42 13.19 -5.58 4.90
CA LYS A 42 12.52 -4.64 5.81
C LYS A 42 11.03 -4.93 6.03
N SER A 43 10.42 -5.74 5.16
CA SER A 43 9.02 -6.16 5.28
C SER A 43 8.87 -7.66 5.12
N LYS A 44 7.80 -8.19 5.71
CA LYS A 44 7.48 -9.61 5.66
C LYS A 44 5.98 -9.85 5.71
N ILE A 45 5.59 -11.03 5.27
CA ILE A 45 4.30 -11.62 5.57
C ILE A 45 4.50 -12.86 6.45
N LYS A 46 3.52 -13.14 7.30
CA LYS A 46 3.47 -14.38 8.07
C LYS A 46 2.35 -15.24 7.55
N VAL A 47 2.67 -16.48 7.19
CA VAL A 47 1.69 -17.46 6.73
C VAL A 47 1.59 -18.57 7.77
N THR A 48 0.37 -18.78 8.28
CA THR A 48 0.06 -19.83 9.24
C THR A 48 -0.93 -20.82 8.64
N LYS A 49 -0.54 -22.09 8.56
CA LYS A 49 -1.45 -23.20 8.25
C LYS A 49 -2.27 -23.57 9.49
N ASN A 50 -3.39 -22.88 9.68
CA ASN A 50 -4.26 -23.10 10.85
C ASN A 50 -4.78 -24.55 10.93
N SER A 51 -5.20 -25.10 9.80
CA SER A 51 -5.78 -26.45 9.72
C SER A 51 -5.46 -27.10 8.37
N THR A 52 -5.99 -28.30 8.12
CA THR A 52 -5.94 -28.91 6.78
C THR A 52 -6.77 -28.13 5.73
N LYS A 53 -7.63 -27.20 6.17
CA LYS A 53 -8.62 -26.53 5.31
C LYS A 53 -8.33 -25.07 5.00
N SER A 54 -7.39 -24.42 5.70
CA SER A 54 -7.20 -22.97 5.56
C SER A 54 -5.82 -22.49 5.99
N PHE A 55 -5.42 -21.35 5.41
CA PHE A 55 -4.25 -20.57 5.76
C PHE A 55 -4.68 -19.21 6.30
N LYS A 56 -3.95 -18.71 7.31
CA LYS A 56 -4.01 -17.31 7.75
C LYS A 56 -2.79 -16.60 7.17
N ILE A 57 -2.98 -15.45 6.56
CA ILE A 57 -1.91 -14.60 6.05
C ILE A 57 -1.98 -13.28 6.82
N GLU A 58 -0.88 -12.90 7.45
CA GLU A 58 -0.74 -11.68 8.24
C GLU A 58 0.30 -10.76 7.59
N LEU A 59 -0.02 -9.47 7.46
CA LEU A 59 0.85 -8.47 6.85
C LEU A 59 0.57 -7.07 7.39
N PHE A 60 1.61 -6.25 7.47
CA PHE A 60 1.48 -4.82 7.72
C PHE A 60 0.97 -4.10 6.47
N CYS A 61 -0.14 -3.40 6.58
CA CYS A 61 -0.73 -2.68 5.45
C CYS A 61 -0.09 -1.28 5.29
N PRO A 62 0.58 -0.99 4.16
CA PRO A 62 1.15 0.34 3.95
C PRO A 62 0.09 1.44 3.76
N VAL A 63 -1.16 1.07 3.44
CA VAL A 63 -2.26 2.02 3.16
C VAL A 63 -2.84 2.58 4.45
N CYS A 64 -3.31 1.73 5.36
CA CYS A 64 -3.89 2.16 6.65
C CYS A 64 -2.91 2.16 7.82
N LYS A 65 -1.69 1.63 7.62
CA LYS A 65 -0.66 1.46 8.67
C LYS A 65 -1.05 0.52 9.81
N GLU A 66 -1.98 -0.40 9.56
CA GLU A 66 -2.43 -1.43 10.51
C GLU A 66 -2.04 -2.84 10.03
N GLU A 67 -2.00 -3.80 10.96
CA GLU A 67 -1.81 -5.21 10.64
C GLU A 67 -3.12 -5.82 10.11
N HIS A 68 -3.07 -6.47 8.95
CA HIS A 68 -4.20 -7.21 8.39
C HIS A 68 -4.00 -8.72 8.51
N SER A 69 -5.11 -9.43 8.69
CA SER A 69 -5.15 -10.88 8.75
C SER A 69 -6.24 -11.42 7.83
N PHE A 70 -5.84 -12.19 6.82
CA PHE A 70 -6.74 -12.81 5.85
C PHE A 70 -6.80 -14.32 6.03
N MET A 71 -8.01 -14.88 6.00
CA MET A 71 -8.24 -16.32 6.03
C MET A 71 -8.52 -16.82 4.62
N VAL A 72 -7.64 -17.69 4.12
CA VAL A 72 -7.73 -18.23 2.75
C VAL A 72 -7.97 -19.74 2.80
N PRO A 73 -9.09 -20.24 2.24
CA PRO A 73 -9.35 -21.66 2.08
C PRO A 73 -8.25 -22.40 1.31
N PHE A 74 -7.97 -23.66 1.65
CA PHE A 74 -6.89 -24.45 1.07
C PHE A 74 -6.99 -24.58 -0.47
N ASN A 75 -8.22 -24.76 -0.98
CA ASN A 75 -8.48 -24.85 -2.42
C ASN A 75 -8.24 -23.52 -3.15
N GLN A 76 -8.56 -22.40 -2.50
CA GLN A 76 -8.30 -21.06 -3.02
C GLN A 76 -6.80 -20.74 -2.98
N PHE A 77 -6.14 -21.09 -1.88
CA PHE A 77 -4.71 -20.83 -1.66
C PHE A 77 -3.83 -21.50 -2.72
N PHE A 78 -4.12 -22.74 -3.09
CA PHE A 78 -3.41 -23.47 -4.17
C PHE A 78 -4.21 -23.53 -5.48
N SER A 79 -5.08 -22.55 -5.72
CA SER A 79 -5.83 -22.45 -6.96
C SER A 79 -4.91 -22.09 -8.13
N LYS A 80 -5.38 -22.39 -9.35
CA LYS A 80 -4.80 -21.86 -10.58
C LYS A 80 -5.31 -20.46 -10.94
N ASP A 81 -6.22 -19.90 -10.16
CA ASP A 81 -6.72 -18.52 -10.29
C ASP A 81 -5.99 -17.57 -9.36
N CYS A 82 -6.21 -16.27 -9.53
CA CYS A 82 -5.66 -15.21 -8.67
C CYS A 82 -6.79 -14.48 -7.92
N PHE A 83 -6.67 -14.47 -6.59
CA PHE A 83 -7.59 -13.80 -5.69
C PHE A 83 -6.90 -12.61 -5.06
N SER A 84 -7.58 -11.47 -5.03
CA SER A 84 -7.12 -10.25 -4.37
C SER A 84 -7.86 -10.05 -3.04
N PHE A 85 -7.17 -9.43 -2.10
CA PHE A 85 -7.72 -9.06 -0.80
C PHE A 85 -7.42 -7.60 -0.52
N SER A 86 -8.46 -6.85 -0.18
CA SER A 86 -8.39 -5.41 0.02
C SER A 86 -8.18 -5.03 1.48
N CYS A 87 -7.59 -3.85 1.67
CA CYS A 87 -7.63 -3.11 2.91
C CYS A 87 -9.10 -2.87 3.33
N PRO A 88 -9.53 -3.28 4.54
CA PRO A 88 -10.90 -3.08 4.99
C PRO A 88 -11.32 -1.60 5.13
N TYR A 89 -10.35 -0.70 5.25
CA TYR A 89 -10.59 0.73 5.46
C TYR A 89 -10.60 1.56 4.17
N TYR A 90 -9.85 1.14 3.15
CA TYR A 90 -9.58 1.94 1.95
C TYR A 90 -9.83 1.18 0.64
N GLU A 91 -10.31 -0.06 0.70
CA GLU A 91 -10.63 -0.93 -0.43
C GLU A 91 -9.50 -1.21 -1.44
N ALA A 92 -8.31 -0.64 -1.22
CA ALA A 92 -7.10 -0.91 -1.99
C ALA A 92 -6.69 -2.37 -1.84
N ASN A 93 -6.44 -3.06 -2.96
CA ASN A 93 -5.88 -4.41 -2.95
C ASN A 93 -4.47 -4.37 -2.32
N VAL A 94 -4.23 -5.18 -1.30
CA VAL A 94 -2.95 -5.21 -0.55
C VAL A 94 -2.28 -6.58 -0.57
N LEU A 95 -3.02 -7.61 -1.00
CA LEU A 95 -2.57 -8.99 -1.03
C LEU A 95 -3.20 -9.71 -2.23
N PHE A 96 -2.39 -10.50 -2.93
CA PHE A 96 -2.84 -11.40 -4.00
C PHE A 96 -2.34 -12.81 -3.74
N VAL A 97 -3.16 -13.82 -3.99
CA VAL A 97 -2.83 -15.24 -3.77
C VAL A 97 -3.28 -16.08 -4.96
N GLY A 98 -2.42 -16.97 -5.44
CA GLY A 98 -2.74 -17.83 -6.58
C GLY A 98 -1.58 -18.15 -7.51
N ASP A 99 -1.90 -18.46 -8.76
CA ASP A 99 -0.89 -18.70 -9.80
C ASP A 99 -0.02 -17.45 -10.04
N ARG A 100 1.31 -17.64 -10.11
CA ARG A 100 2.30 -16.55 -10.17
C ARG A 100 2.10 -15.64 -11.38
N GLU A 101 1.79 -16.19 -12.56
CA GLU A 101 1.63 -15.37 -13.76
C GLU A 101 0.31 -14.60 -13.71
N LYS A 102 -0.77 -15.23 -13.24
CA LYS A 102 -2.05 -14.53 -13.01
C LYS A 102 -1.97 -13.45 -11.94
N ILE A 103 -1.14 -13.64 -10.92
CA ILE A 103 -0.84 -12.59 -9.92
C ILE A 103 -0.23 -11.38 -10.61
N LYS A 104 0.80 -11.58 -11.45
CA LYS A 104 1.46 -10.48 -12.16
C LYS A 104 0.49 -9.75 -13.10
N GLU A 105 -0.34 -10.49 -13.85
CA GLU A 105 -1.37 -9.91 -14.71
C GLU A 105 -2.33 -9.04 -13.90
N LYS A 106 -2.86 -9.57 -12.79
CA LYS A 106 -3.84 -8.85 -11.96
C LYS A 106 -3.26 -7.64 -11.23
N ILE A 107 -1.99 -7.69 -10.83
CA ILE A 107 -1.30 -6.51 -10.29
C ILE A 107 -1.14 -5.45 -11.36
N LYS A 108 -0.76 -5.82 -12.59
CA LYS A 108 -0.66 -4.85 -13.70
C LYS A 108 -2.01 -4.22 -14.02
N GLU A 109 -3.08 -5.01 -14.07
CA GLU A 109 -4.45 -4.52 -14.26
C GLU A 109 -4.83 -3.56 -13.12
N TYR A 110 -4.61 -3.95 -11.86
CA TYR A 110 -4.92 -3.12 -10.71
C TYR A 110 -4.15 -1.78 -10.69
N ILE A 111 -2.86 -1.80 -11.02
CA ILE A 111 -2.06 -0.57 -11.14
C ILE A 111 -2.58 0.29 -12.30
N LYS A 112 -2.93 -0.33 -13.44
CA LYS A 112 -3.48 0.37 -14.60
C LYS A 112 -4.82 1.01 -14.28
N GLU A 113 -5.74 0.27 -13.67
CA GLU A 113 -7.03 0.78 -13.20
C GLU A 113 -6.81 1.96 -12.26
N GLY A 114 -5.92 1.82 -11.27
CA GLY A 114 -5.54 2.93 -10.38
C GLY A 114 -5.01 4.16 -11.13
N SER A 115 -4.19 3.96 -12.16
CA SER A 115 -3.70 5.06 -13.00
C SER A 115 -4.78 5.68 -13.88
N GLU A 116 -5.71 4.88 -14.40
CA GLU A 116 -6.85 5.33 -15.21
C GLU A 116 -7.87 6.06 -14.32
N TYR A 117 -8.10 5.62 -13.09
CA TYR A 117 -8.82 6.37 -12.06
C TYR A 117 -8.10 7.68 -11.74
N THR A 118 -6.77 7.76 -11.76
CA THR A 118 -6.08 9.07 -11.63
C THR A 118 -6.20 9.94 -12.87
N GLU A 119 -6.42 9.37 -14.07
CA GLU A 119 -6.68 10.11 -15.32
C GLU A 119 -8.15 10.55 -15.47
N GLU A 120 -9.11 9.78 -14.94
CA GLU A 120 -10.54 10.14 -14.89
C GLU A 120 -10.89 10.98 -13.65
N ALA A 121 -10.24 10.76 -12.50
CA ALA A 121 -10.27 11.71 -11.39
C ALA A 121 -9.48 12.99 -11.71
N HIS A 122 -8.56 12.95 -12.69
CA HIS A 122 -8.01 14.15 -13.34
C HIS A 122 -9.08 14.99 -14.05
N TYR A 123 -10.22 14.40 -14.40
CA TYR A 123 -11.39 15.14 -14.91
C TYR A 123 -12.29 15.68 -13.79
N ILE A 124 -12.12 15.21 -12.54
CA ILE A 124 -12.94 15.61 -11.38
C ILE A 124 -12.19 16.58 -10.45
N ALA A 125 -10.87 16.45 -10.33
CA ALA A 125 -10.00 17.46 -9.74
C ALA A 125 -9.72 18.53 -10.80
N ASP A 126 -10.19 19.76 -10.57
CA ASP A 126 -9.83 20.93 -11.36
C ASP A 126 -8.31 20.90 -11.62
N ALA A 127 -7.85 21.07 -12.87
CA ALA A 127 -6.43 21.04 -13.23
C ALA A 127 -5.58 21.94 -12.31
N HIS A 128 -6.19 22.99 -11.77
CA HIS A 128 -5.60 23.86 -10.75
C HIS A 128 -5.25 23.13 -9.44
N VAL A 129 -6.12 22.25 -8.94
CA VAL A 129 -5.89 21.45 -7.72
C VAL A 129 -4.70 20.51 -7.88
N ILE A 130 -4.53 19.94 -9.07
CA ILE A 130 -3.42 19.02 -9.38
C ILE A 130 -2.10 19.79 -9.46
N GLU A 131 -2.08 20.92 -10.17
CA GLU A 131 -0.92 21.81 -10.23
C GLU A 131 -0.48 22.25 -8.82
N GLN A 132 -1.44 22.62 -7.99
CA GLN A 132 -1.23 22.98 -6.61
C GLN A 132 -0.70 21.82 -5.76
N MET A 133 -1.25 20.61 -5.91
CA MET A 133 -0.78 19.40 -5.23
C MET A 133 0.66 19.06 -5.60
N VAL A 134 0.99 19.07 -6.90
CA VAL A 134 2.35 18.78 -7.40
C VAL A 134 3.33 19.82 -6.87
N THR A 135 2.96 21.10 -6.90
CA THR A 135 3.78 22.20 -6.38
C THR A 135 4.04 22.02 -4.89
N LEU A 136 3.00 21.75 -4.11
CA LEU A 136 3.12 21.51 -2.67
C LEU A 136 3.98 20.29 -2.36
N SER A 137 3.81 19.19 -3.10
CA SER A 137 4.60 17.96 -2.96
C SER A 137 6.08 18.22 -3.20
N LYS A 138 6.41 19.01 -4.22
CA LYS A 138 7.79 19.39 -4.53
C LYS A 138 8.41 20.21 -3.41
N ILE A 139 7.70 21.19 -2.88
CA ILE A 139 8.18 22.04 -1.77
C ILE A 139 8.42 21.21 -0.50
N VAL A 140 7.46 20.33 -0.15
CA VAL A 140 7.57 19.44 1.00
C VAL A 140 8.78 18.52 0.90
N TYR A 141 9.07 18.02 -0.30
CA TYR A 141 10.22 17.17 -0.57
C TYR A 141 11.56 17.93 -0.57
N GLU A 142 11.61 19.13 -1.16
CA GLU A 142 12.85 19.92 -1.30
C GLU A 142 13.23 20.70 -0.03
N HIS A 143 12.24 21.02 0.83
CA HIS A 143 12.43 21.84 2.03
C HIS A 143 11.78 21.26 3.30
N PRO A 144 12.02 19.98 3.64
CA PRO A 144 11.39 19.34 4.80
C PRO A 144 11.73 20.04 6.13
N GLU A 145 12.88 20.73 6.20
CA GLU A 145 13.34 21.48 7.37
C GLU A 145 12.50 22.73 7.67
N LYS A 146 11.80 23.25 6.67
CA LYS A 146 10.94 24.43 6.82
C LYS A 146 9.54 24.03 7.26
N ILE A 147 9.09 22.82 6.92
CA ILE A 147 7.74 22.33 7.20
C ILE A 147 7.51 22.12 8.70
N LYS A 148 6.75 23.02 9.33
CA LYS A 148 6.30 22.93 10.73
C LYS A 148 4.85 22.46 10.82
N VAL A 149 4.63 21.18 10.57
CA VAL A 149 3.30 20.54 10.71
C VAL A 149 3.09 19.99 12.13
N CYS A 150 4.16 19.52 12.76
CA CYS A 150 4.18 19.01 14.13
C CYS A 150 5.62 18.96 14.67
N ASP A 151 5.80 18.56 15.93
CA ASP A 151 7.13 18.46 16.57
C ASP A 151 7.93 17.19 16.23
N CYS A 152 7.41 16.32 15.35
CA CYS A 152 8.01 15.01 15.09
C CYS A 152 9.31 15.06 14.28
N LYS A 153 9.57 16.15 13.54
CA LYS A 153 10.73 16.32 12.64
C LYS A 153 10.96 15.09 11.75
N SER A 154 9.93 14.70 11.02
CA SER A 154 9.94 13.54 10.11
C SER A 154 9.80 13.99 8.66
N THR A 155 9.66 13.03 7.74
CA THR A 155 9.22 13.30 6.36
C THR A 155 7.72 13.56 6.34
N TYR A 156 7.27 14.18 5.25
CA TYR A 156 5.87 14.54 5.07
C TYR A 156 5.39 14.15 3.68
N SER A 157 4.14 13.75 3.60
CA SER A 157 3.42 13.40 2.37
C SER A 157 2.31 14.40 2.10
N VAL A 158 1.91 14.55 0.84
CA VAL A 158 0.78 15.41 0.44
C VAL A 158 -0.37 14.55 -0.04
N ALA A 159 -1.58 14.85 0.44
CA ALA A 159 -2.82 14.21 0.02
C ALA A 159 -3.90 15.26 -0.22
N TYR A 160 -4.98 14.88 -0.92
CA TYR A 160 -6.14 15.73 -1.13
C TYR A 160 -7.44 14.96 -0.94
N ASN A 161 -8.52 15.70 -0.66
CA ASN A 161 -9.90 15.20 -0.73
C ASN A 161 -10.83 16.35 -1.13
N GLU A 162 -12.14 16.11 -1.06
CA GLU A 162 -13.21 17.08 -1.34
C GLU A 162 -13.15 18.39 -0.53
N LYS A 163 -12.37 18.45 0.56
CA LYS A 163 -12.25 19.61 1.46
C LYS A 163 -10.96 20.40 1.29
N GLY A 164 -9.96 19.89 0.59
CA GLY A 164 -8.66 20.57 0.53
C GLY A 164 -7.46 19.68 0.24
N LEU A 165 -6.29 20.33 0.22
CA LEU A 165 -5.00 19.67 0.31
C LEU A 165 -4.58 19.50 1.77
N TYR A 166 -3.69 18.54 2.01
CA TYR A 166 -3.20 18.21 3.34
C TYR A 166 -1.72 17.88 3.28
N ILE A 167 -0.94 18.42 4.22
CA ILE A 167 0.42 17.95 4.50
C ILE A 167 0.35 17.02 5.70
N ILE A 168 0.81 15.78 5.54
CA ILE A 168 0.68 14.71 6.52
C ILE A 168 2.07 14.33 7.01
N CYS A 169 2.28 14.31 8.33
CA CYS A 169 3.52 13.79 8.90
C CYS A 169 3.56 12.26 8.84
N ASP A 170 4.60 11.68 8.23
CA ASP A 170 4.72 10.24 8.05
C ASP A 170 4.93 9.47 9.37
N LYS A 171 5.25 10.18 10.46
CA LYS A 171 5.49 9.60 11.79
C LYS A 171 4.26 9.60 12.70
N CYS A 172 3.53 10.72 12.77
CA CYS A 172 2.40 10.87 13.70
C CYS A 172 1.03 11.02 13.02
N ASN A 173 1.00 11.08 11.69
CA ASN A 173 -0.20 11.26 10.86
C ASN A 173 -0.99 12.54 11.16
N TYR A 174 -0.39 13.52 11.84
CA TYR A 174 -1.01 14.85 11.94
C TYR A 174 -1.10 15.46 10.54
N ALA A 175 -2.32 15.80 10.14
CA ALA A 175 -2.64 16.37 8.84
C ALA A 175 -2.93 17.86 9.00
N LEU A 176 -2.06 18.71 8.44
CA LEU A 176 -2.29 20.14 8.35
C LEU A 176 -3.08 20.44 7.08
N PRO A 177 -4.32 20.95 7.16
CA PRO A 177 -5.08 21.37 5.99
C PRO A 177 -4.41 22.58 5.31
N VAL A 178 -4.40 22.54 3.98
CA VAL A 178 -3.92 23.60 3.10
C VAL A 178 -5.09 24.02 2.21
N SER A 179 -5.57 25.25 2.39
CA SER A 179 -6.69 25.79 1.63
C SER A 179 -6.27 26.11 0.19
N PHE A 180 -7.10 25.70 -0.78
CA PHE A 180 -6.93 25.96 -2.21
C PHE A 180 -6.88 27.45 -2.56
N ASP A 181 -7.60 28.29 -1.81
CA ASP A 181 -7.75 29.72 -2.10
C ASP A 181 -6.49 30.53 -1.73
N ASN A 182 -5.56 29.96 -0.94
CA ASN A 182 -4.49 30.71 -0.29
C ASN A 182 -3.16 29.94 -0.21
N ILE A 183 -2.86 29.06 -1.16
CA ILE A 183 -1.63 28.25 -1.12
C ILE A 183 -0.37 29.10 -1.01
N ASP A 184 -0.26 30.23 -1.72
CA ASP A 184 0.90 31.12 -1.63
C ASP A 184 1.09 31.75 -0.23
N LEU A 185 0.00 31.99 0.51
CA LEU A 185 0.03 32.51 1.87
C LEU A 185 0.37 31.41 2.87
N VAL A 186 -0.23 30.23 2.70
CA VAL A 186 0.04 29.06 3.53
C VAL A 186 1.48 28.58 3.34
N LEU A 187 2.01 28.62 2.12
CA LEU A 187 3.42 28.34 1.83
C LEU A 187 4.35 29.36 2.50
N LYS A 188 3.99 30.65 2.57
CA LYS A 188 4.79 31.64 3.30
C LYS A 188 4.80 31.39 4.82
N ASP A 189 3.68 31.02 5.41
CA ASP A 189 3.60 30.74 6.84
C ASP A 189 4.25 29.41 7.21
N ILE A 190 4.16 28.40 6.33
CA ILE A 190 4.79 27.09 6.51
C ILE A 190 6.30 27.16 6.26
N LEU A 191 6.79 28.03 5.37
CA LEU A 191 8.22 28.12 5.02
C LEU A 191 9.04 29.11 5.86
N ASN A 192 8.40 29.85 6.79
CA ASN A 192 9.04 30.78 7.74
C ASN A 192 9.27 30.13 9.13
#